data_AF-A0A955E6B4-F1
#
_entry.id   AF-A0A955E6B4-F1
#
_cell.length_a   1.000
_cell.length_b   1.000
_cell.length_c   1.000
_cell.angle_alpha   90.00
_cell.angle_beta   90.00
_cell.angle_gamma   90.00
#
_symmetry.space_group_name_H-M   'P 1'
#
loop_
_entity.id
_entity.type
_entity.pdbx_description
1 polymer ?
#
loop_
_entity_poly.entity_id
_entity_poly.type
_entity_poly.pdbx_seq_one_letter_code
_entity_poly.pdbx_strand_id
1 'polypeptide(L)'
;MQSHLIDPAVFAGLQAGLTPMQLLPLHAAMDMARRFGGRFGRSKPNRKRVERAVDRLRVAMPGLDDVERYELVIKSYEHLAMLAVEFVRTARFLTDDSWADYIELGEISSAVRPLLEDRPTLLLTGHCGNW
;
A
#
# COMPACT_ATOMS: atom_id res chain seq x y z
N MET A 1 7.16 -34.53 -7.58
CA MET A 1 7.66 -33.35 -6.84
C MET A 1 8.36 -32.45 -7.84
N GLN A 2 7.59 -31.73 -8.66
CA GLN A 2 8.13 -30.84 -9.70
C GLN A 2 8.46 -29.51 -9.02
N SER A 3 9.77 -29.24 -8.93
CA SER A 3 10.28 -27.92 -8.57
C SER A 3 9.75 -26.92 -9.59
N HIS A 4 8.90 -25.99 -9.16
CA HIS A 4 8.56 -24.79 -9.93
C HIS A 4 9.82 -23.91 -9.98
N LEU A 5 10.77 -24.27 -10.85
CA LEU A 5 11.82 -23.36 -11.28
C LEU A 5 11.08 -22.20 -11.94
N ILE A 6 11.04 -21.05 -11.26
CA ILE A 6 10.57 -19.82 -11.86
C ILE A 6 11.44 -19.60 -13.10
N ASP A 7 10.80 -19.53 -14.27
CA ASP A 7 11.47 -19.26 -15.54
C ASP A 7 12.45 -18.09 -15.35
N PRO A 8 13.76 -18.26 -15.61
CA PRO A 8 14.75 -17.20 -15.47
C PRO A 8 14.35 -15.90 -16.17
N ALA A 9 13.60 -15.96 -17.27
CA ALA A 9 13.08 -14.79 -17.97
C ALA A 9 12.01 -14.05 -17.15
N VAL A 10 11.11 -14.79 -16.49
CA VAL A 10 10.08 -14.21 -15.60
C VAL A 10 10.75 -13.59 -14.38
N PHE A 11 11.72 -14.28 -13.78
CA PHE A 11 12.48 -13.76 -12.64
C PHE A 11 13.23 -12.47 -13.01
N ALA A 12 13.98 -12.48 -14.12
CA ALA A 12 14.70 -11.31 -14.61
C ALA A 12 13.76 -10.15 -14.94
N GLY A 13 12.59 -10.44 -15.54
CA GLY A 13 11.57 -9.43 -15.83
C GLY A 13 11.01 -8.77 -14.58
N LEU A 14 10.67 -9.56 -13.56
CA LEU A 14 10.22 -9.05 -12.27
C LEU A 14 11.32 -8.18 -11.62
N GLN A 15 12.55 -8.68 -11.56
CA GLN A 15 13.66 -7.93 -10.98
C GLN A 15 13.92 -6.62 -11.71
N ALA A 16 13.93 -6.63 -13.05
CA ALA A 16 14.09 -5.42 -13.85
C ALA A 16 12.98 -4.40 -13.58
N GLY A 17 11.73 -4.85 -13.39
CA GLY A 17 10.60 -3.97 -13.07
C GLY A 17 10.67 -3.37 -11.65
N LEU A 18 11.19 -4.12 -10.68
CA LEU A 18 11.32 -3.67 -9.29
C LEU A 18 12.58 -2.82 -9.05
N THR A 19 13.63 -3.03 -9.83
CA THR A 19 14.93 -2.37 -9.67
C THR A 19 14.83 -0.84 -9.58
N PRO A 20 14.04 -0.12 -10.40
CA PRO A 20 13.87 1.33 -10.26
C PRO A 20 13.32 1.74 -8.89
N MET A 21 12.40 0.95 -8.33
CA MET A 21 11.82 1.22 -7.00
C MET A 21 12.86 1.01 -5.88
N GLN A 22 13.87 0.17 -6.12
CA GLN A 22 14.91 -0.16 -5.15
C GLN A 22 16.13 0.76 -5.24
N LEU A 23 16.51 1.22 -6.44
CA LEU A 23 17.71 2.03 -6.66
C LEU A 23 17.49 3.54 -6.48
N LEU A 24 16.28 4.03 -6.75
CA LEU A 24 15.99 5.45 -6.60
C LEU A 24 15.97 5.88 -5.12
N PRO A 25 16.37 7.12 -4.81
CA PRO A 25 16.10 7.73 -3.51
C PRO A 25 14.63 7.58 -3.14
N LEU A 26 14.33 7.27 -1.87
CA LEU A 26 12.97 6.93 -1.43
C LEU A 26 11.95 8.01 -1.82
N HIS A 27 12.26 9.28 -1.55
CA HIS A 27 11.40 10.40 -1.91
C HIS A 27 11.10 10.46 -3.42
N ALA A 28 12.10 10.19 -4.27
CA ALA A 28 11.94 10.21 -5.72
C ALA A 28 11.09 9.02 -6.22
N ALA A 29 11.30 7.83 -5.65
CA ALA A 29 10.49 6.65 -5.94
C ALA A 29 9.01 6.87 -5.54
N MET A 30 8.78 7.45 -4.35
CA MET A 30 7.44 7.78 -3.85
C MET A 30 6.75 8.83 -4.71
N ASP A 31 7.43 9.91 -5.08
CA ASP A 31 6.85 10.95 -5.96
C ASP A 31 6.53 10.42 -7.36
N MET A 32 7.39 9.55 -7.90
CA MET A 32 7.14 8.91 -9.19
C MET A 32 5.92 7.99 -9.11
N ALA A 33 5.82 7.17 -8.06
CA ALA A 33 4.69 6.29 -7.83
C ALA A 33 3.38 7.07 -7.61
N ARG A 34 3.41 8.13 -6.81
CA ARG A 34 2.28 9.03 -6.58
C ARG A 34 1.76 9.61 -7.90
N ARG A 35 2.64 10.18 -8.73
CA ARG A 35 2.28 10.70 -10.06
C ARG A 35 1.74 9.62 -10.99
N PHE A 36 2.32 8.42 -10.95
CA PHE A 36 1.85 7.29 -11.73
C PHE A 36 0.43 6.86 -11.29
N GLY A 37 0.22 6.67 -10.00
CA GLY A 37 -1.08 6.33 -9.41
C GLY A 37 -2.16 7.35 -9.75
N GLY A 38 -1.85 8.65 -9.63
CA GLY A 38 -2.78 9.72 -9.97
C GLY A 38 -3.14 9.77 -11.46
N ARG A 39 -2.18 9.48 -12.36
CA ARG A 39 -2.44 9.37 -13.80
C ARG A 39 -3.25 8.12 -14.15
N PHE A 40 -2.93 6.99 -13.53
CA PHE A 40 -3.67 5.74 -13.70
C PHE A 40 -5.11 5.87 -13.18
N GLY A 41 -5.29 6.50 -12.03
CA GLY A 41 -6.57 6.91 -11.46
C GLY A 41 -7.44 7.62 -12.48
N ARG A 42 -6.90 8.65 -13.14
CA ARG A 42 -7.60 9.48 -14.14
C ARG A 42 -7.68 8.86 -15.54
N SER A 43 -7.12 7.66 -15.74
CA SER A 43 -7.06 7.03 -17.06
C SER A 43 -8.40 6.43 -17.49
N LYS A 44 -8.70 6.49 -18.81
CA LYS A 44 -9.90 5.88 -19.41
C LYS A 44 -10.14 4.41 -19.01
N PRO A 45 -9.15 3.49 -19.04
CA PRO A 45 -9.40 2.10 -18.66
C PRO A 45 -9.81 1.93 -17.20
N ASN A 46 -9.41 2.85 -16.33
CA ASN A 46 -9.70 2.79 -14.89
C ASN A 46 -11.00 3.52 -14.50
N ARG A 47 -11.64 4.24 -15.43
CA ARG A 47 -12.84 5.06 -15.19
C ARG A 47 -13.93 4.32 -14.42
N LYS A 48 -14.31 3.11 -14.86
CA LYS A 48 -15.35 2.31 -14.21
C LYS A 48 -15.00 1.93 -12.76
N ARG A 49 -13.71 1.76 -12.44
CA ARG A 49 -13.27 1.43 -11.09
C ARG A 49 -13.37 2.65 -10.18
N VAL A 50 -12.98 3.82 -10.69
CA VAL A 50 -13.10 5.10 -10.00
C VAL A 50 -14.55 5.46 -9.71
N GLU A 51 -15.44 5.36 -10.71
CA GLU A 51 -16.87 5.64 -10.54
C GLU A 51 -17.48 4.79 -9.41
N ARG A 52 -17.21 3.49 -9.39
CA ARG A 52 -17.66 2.61 -8.30
C ARG A 52 -17.04 2.93 -6.94
N ALA A 53 -15.82 3.47 -6.90
CA ALA A 53 -15.21 3.89 -5.65
C ALA A 53 -15.87 5.17 -5.12
N VAL A 54 -16.18 6.12 -6.00
CA VAL A 54 -16.94 7.33 -5.66
C VAL A 54 -18.32 6.96 -5.12
N ASP A 55 -19.03 6.02 -5.75
CA ASP A 55 -20.34 5.55 -5.27
C ASP A 55 -20.28 4.94 -3.87
N ARG A 56 -19.20 4.22 -3.54
CA ARG A 56 -18.99 3.71 -2.17
C ARG A 56 -18.76 4.84 -1.18
N LEU A 57 -18.01 5.87 -1.56
CA LEU A 57 -17.81 7.04 -0.71
C LEU A 57 -19.09 7.84 -0.49
N ARG A 58 -20.08 7.80 -1.40
CA ARG A 58 -21.40 8.40 -1.14
C ARG A 58 -22.09 7.80 0.09
N VAL A 59 -21.91 6.49 0.30
CA VAL A 59 -22.45 5.78 1.46
C VAL A 59 -21.55 5.95 2.69
N ALA A 60 -20.25 5.75 2.54
CA ALA A 60 -19.30 5.74 3.66
C ALA A 60 -18.97 7.15 4.18
N MET A 61 -19.05 8.17 3.33
CA MET A 61 -18.69 9.56 3.61
C MET A 61 -19.78 10.52 3.05
N PRO A 62 -20.98 10.53 3.65
CA PRO A 62 -22.12 11.29 3.15
C PRO A 62 -21.89 12.82 3.19
N GLY A 63 -21.00 13.30 4.06
CA GLY A 63 -20.71 14.73 4.22
C GLY A 63 -19.79 15.34 3.15
N LEU A 64 -19.14 14.53 2.31
CA LEU A 64 -18.32 15.03 1.19
C LEU A 64 -19.20 15.37 -0.01
N ASP A 65 -18.81 16.36 -0.81
CA ASP A 65 -19.42 16.57 -2.12
C ASP A 65 -18.85 15.60 -3.18
N ASP A 66 -19.40 15.62 -4.40
CA ASP A 66 -18.97 14.70 -5.46
C ASP A 66 -17.55 14.99 -5.99
N VAL A 67 -17.08 16.24 -5.91
CA VAL A 67 -15.72 16.61 -6.32
C VAL A 67 -14.71 16.13 -5.27
N GLU A 68 -15.00 16.34 -4.00
CA GLU A 68 -14.21 15.87 -2.86
C GLU A 68 -14.08 14.35 -2.87
N ARG A 69 -15.19 13.62 -3.11
CA ARG A 69 -15.16 12.16 -3.24
C ARG A 69 -14.28 11.71 -4.40
N TYR A 70 -14.41 12.34 -5.57
CA TYR A 70 -13.60 12.01 -6.73
C TYR A 70 -12.11 12.22 -6.43
N GLU A 71 -11.74 13.39 -5.91
CA GLU A 71 -10.35 13.67 -5.55
C GLU A 71 -9.82 12.75 -4.45
N LEU A 72 -10.66 12.35 -3.48
CA LEU A 72 -10.28 11.36 -2.47
C LEU A 72 -10.01 9.97 -3.08
N VAL A 73 -10.82 9.55 -4.05
CA VAL A 73 -10.54 8.32 -4.81
C VAL A 73 -9.23 8.44 -5.58
N ILE A 74 -8.96 9.58 -6.22
CA ILE A 74 -7.69 9.71 -6.94
C ILE A 74 -6.50 9.69 -5.97
N LYS A 75 -6.58 10.39 -4.85
CA LYS A 75 -5.57 10.30 -3.78
C LYS A 75 -5.38 8.87 -3.30
N SER A 76 -6.42 8.06 -3.17
CA SER A 76 -6.26 6.65 -2.80
C SER A 76 -5.51 5.82 -3.85
N TYR A 77 -5.66 6.13 -5.15
CA TYR A 77 -4.83 5.54 -6.20
C TYR A 77 -3.37 6.01 -6.15
N GLU A 78 -3.13 7.27 -5.78
CA GLU A 78 -1.78 7.79 -5.52
C GLU A 78 -1.12 7.02 -4.36
N HIS A 79 -1.83 6.85 -3.25
CA HIS A 79 -1.39 6.08 -2.09
C HIS A 79 -1.20 4.59 -2.42
N LEU A 80 -2.07 3.98 -3.21
CA LEU A 80 -1.93 2.57 -3.61
C LEU A 80 -0.65 2.33 -4.43
N ALA A 81 -0.28 3.27 -5.29
CA ALA A 81 0.97 3.18 -6.04
C ALA A 81 2.19 3.39 -5.11
N MET A 82 2.10 4.30 -4.15
CA MET A 82 3.13 4.49 -3.12
C MET A 82 3.31 3.23 -2.26
N LEU A 83 2.22 2.57 -1.86
CA LEU A 83 2.24 1.30 -1.12
C LEU A 83 3.02 0.21 -1.86
N ALA A 84 2.95 0.16 -3.19
CA ALA A 84 3.75 -0.79 -3.96
C ALA A 84 5.27 -0.54 -3.80
N VAL A 85 5.70 0.72 -3.72
CA VAL A 85 7.11 1.08 -3.46
C VAL A 85 7.49 0.73 -2.03
N GLU A 86 6.62 1.04 -1.07
CA GLU A 86 6.82 0.69 0.34
C GLU A 86 7.00 -0.82 0.50
N PHE A 87 6.08 -1.62 -0.06
CA PHE A 87 6.11 -3.09 0.00
C PHE A 87 7.42 -3.69 -0.52
N VAL A 88 7.91 -3.19 -1.67
CA VAL A 88 9.18 -3.65 -2.27
C VAL A 88 10.39 -3.33 -1.38
N ARG A 89 10.29 -2.31 -0.53
CA ARG A 89 11.38 -1.83 0.32
C ARG A 89 11.22 -2.21 1.80
N THR A 90 10.06 -2.69 2.23
CA THR A 90 9.74 -3.04 3.62
C THR A 90 10.83 -3.92 4.24
N ALA A 91 11.21 -5.01 3.59
CA ALA A 91 12.19 -5.96 4.12
C ALA A 91 13.61 -5.37 4.31
N ARG A 92 13.91 -4.22 3.70
CA ARG A 92 15.20 -3.52 3.86
C ARG A 92 15.20 -2.54 5.04
N PHE A 93 14.03 -2.06 5.44
CA PHE A 93 13.88 -1.04 6.50
C PHE A 93 13.32 -1.61 7.81
N LEU A 94 12.42 -2.59 7.72
CA LEU A 94 11.78 -3.22 8.86
C LEU A 94 12.45 -4.57 9.10
N THR A 95 13.63 -4.53 9.72
CA THR A 95 14.27 -5.71 10.31
C THR A 95 14.02 -5.75 11.81
N ASP A 96 14.35 -6.87 12.46
CA ASP A 96 14.20 -7.03 13.91
C ASP A 96 14.91 -5.93 14.71
N ASP A 97 16.02 -5.40 14.19
CA ASP A 97 16.85 -4.40 14.86
C ASP A 97 16.48 -2.95 14.47
N SER A 98 15.89 -2.72 13.30
CA SER A 98 15.70 -1.36 12.75
C SER A 98 14.25 -0.89 12.64
N TRP A 99 13.25 -1.76 12.86
CA TRP A 99 11.85 -1.38 12.66
C TRP A 99 11.42 -0.18 13.54
N ALA A 100 11.97 -0.08 14.76
CA ALA A 100 11.67 1.00 15.69
C ALA A 100 12.17 2.39 15.22
N ASP A 101 13.11 2.44 14.27
CA ASP A 101 13.59 3.70 13.68
C ASP A 101 12.57 4.31 12.69
N TYR A 102 11.62 3.50 12.20
CA TYR A 102 10.69 3.87 11.13
C TYR A 102 9.22 3.82 11.55
N ILE A 103 8.91 3.27 12.72
CA ILE A 103 7.54 3.07 13.21
C ILE A 103 7.38 3.73 14.56
N GLU A 104 6.45 4.67 14.64
CA GLU A 104 5.94 5.19 15.90
C GLU A 104 4.65 4.46 16.26
N LEU A 105 4.62 3.83 17.43
CA LEU A 105 3.42 3.18 17.96
C LEU A 105 2.61 4.21 18.73
N GLY A 106 1.33 4.34 18.36
CA GLY A 106 0.37 5.10 19.15
C GLY A 106 -0.02 4.37 20.44
N GLU A 107 -1.19 4.70 20.98
CA GLU A 107 -1.76 4.02 22.15
C GLU A 107 -2.17 2.57 21.83
N ILE A 108 -1.19 1.66 21.85
CA ILE A 108 -1.37 0.23 21.57
C ILE A 108 -1.39 -0.63 22.84
N SER A 109 -1.27 -0.03 24.02
CA SER A 109 -1.14 -0.77 25.29
C SER A 109 -2.29 -1.77 25.52
N SER A 110 -3.51 -1.40 25.15
CA SER A 110 -4.69 -2.27 25.21
C SER A 110 -4.68 -3.41 24.19
N ALA A 111 -4.00 -3.22 23.04
CA ALA A 111 -3.85 -4.23 22.00
C ALA A 111 -2.68 -5.21 22.26
N VAL A 112 -1.62 -4.75 22.95
CA VAL A 112 -0.45 -5.57 23.29
C VAL A 112 -0.71 -6.47 24.49
N ARG A 113 -1.47 -6.01 25.50
CA ARG A 113 -1.75 -6.80 26.72
C ARG A 113 -2.28 -8.22 26.43
N PRO A 114 -3.28 -8.41 25.54
CA PRO A 114 -3.74 -9.74 25.18
C PRO A 114 -2.68 -10.64 24.54
N LEU A 115 -1.66 -10.07 23.87
CA LEU A 115 -0.55 -10.83 23.28
C LEU A 115 0.44 -11.37 24.33
N LEU A 116 0.43 -10.80 25.53
CA LEU A 116 1.27 -11.22 26.67
C LEU A 116 0.55 -12.20 27.60
N GLU A 117 -0.75 -12.38 27.40
CA GLU A 117 -1.59 -13.33 28.14
C GLU A 117 -1.60 -14.69 27.42
N ASP A 118 -1.71 -15.79 28.16
CA ASP A 118 -1.84 -17.15 27.58
C ASP A 118 -3.26 -17.40 27.05
N ARG A 119 -3.67 -16.58 26.08
CA ARG A 119 -5.00 -16.61 25.46
C ARG A 119 -4.90 -16.47 23.94
N PRO A 120 -5.81 -17.09 23.18
CA PRO A 120 -5.93 -16.82 21.76
C PRO A 120 -6.21 -15.33 21.51
N THR A 121 -5.43 -14.73 20.60
CA THR A 121 -5.59 -13.33 20.18
C THR A 121 -5.83 -13.26 18.68
N LEU A 122 -6.80 -12.46 18.26
CA LEU A 122 -7.11 -12.18 16.87
C LEU A 122 -6.77 -10.72 16.56
N LEU A 123 -5.83 -10.50 15.64
CA LEU A 123 -5.54 -9.18 15.10
C LEU A 123 -6.42 -8.92 13.87
N LEU A 124 -7.29 -7.92 13.95
CA LEU A 124 -8.18 -7.51 12.85
C LEU A 124 -7.68 -6.19 12.25
N THR A 125 -7.37 -6.21 10.95
CA THR A 125 -6.98 -5.01 10.19
C THR A 125 -7.81 -4.84 8.92
N GLY A 126 -8.00 -3.59 8.51
CA GLY A 126 -8.57 -3.26 7.20
C GLY A 126 -7.49 -3.22 6.13
N HIS A 127 -7.88 -3.31 4.85
CA HIS A 127 -6.96 -3.05 3.74
C HIS A 127 -6.73 -1.54 3.59
N CYS A 128 -6.00 -0.94 4.54
CA CYS A 128 -5.80 0.50 4.66
C CYS A 128 -4.35 0.81 5.05
N GLY A 129 -3.74 1.81 4.42
CA GLY A 129 -2.33 2.15 4.64
C GLY A 129 -1.39 1.06 4.12
N ASN A 130 -0.37 0.74 4.91
CA ASN A 130 0.53 -0.39 4.73
C ASN A 130 0.29 -1.36 5.90
N TRP A 131 -0.58 -2.35 5.67
CA TRP A 131 -1.15 -3.23 6.70
C TRP A 131 -0.48 -4.60 6.76
#